data_AF-A0A2N2MPK1-F1
#
_entry.id   AF-A0A2N2MPK1-F1
#
_cell.length_a   1.000
_cell.length_b   1.000
_cell.length_c   1.000
_cell.angle_alpha   90.00
_cell.angle_beta   90.00
_cell.angle_gamma   90.00
#
_symmetry.space_group_name_H-M   'P 1'
#
loop_
_entity.id
_entity.type
_entity.pdbx_description
1 polymer ?
#
loop_
_entity_poly.entity_id
_entity_poly.type
_entity_poly.pdbx_seq_one_letter_code
_entity_poly.pdbx_strand_id
1 'polypeptide(L)' 'MDKDLKLDLLRLFVKHDVLPETAVRNEEIIIKYKELRDSGMTGKEARQKLAEEYFTSIKNIEFILYGKRKNDK' A
#
# COMPACT_ATOMS: atom_id res chain seq x y z
N MET A 1 -13.28 -9.36 -9.11
CA MET A 1 -13.37 -10.45 -8.13
C MET A 1 -12.00 -10.90 -7.60
N ASP A 2 -10.95 -10.04 -7.61
CA ASP A 2 -9.58 -10.48 -7.24
C ASP A 2 -8.79 -9.52 -6.32
N LYS A 3 -9.18 -8.24 -6.19
CA LYS A 3 -8.46 -7.30 -5.30
C LYS A 3 -8.66 -7.64 -3.82
N ASP A 4 -9.82 -8.20 -3.47
CA ASP A 4 -10.20 -8.48 -2.09
C ASP A 4 -9.54 -9.76 -1.55
N LEU A 5 -9.36 -10.79 -2.39
CA LEU A 5 -8.80 -12.08 -1.96
C LEU A 5 -7.39 -11.94 -1.38
N LYS A 6 -6.52 -11.15 -2.01
CA LYS A 6 -5.16 -10.93 -1.51
C LYS A 6 -5.16 -10.24 -0.14
N LEU A 7 -6.01 -9.24 0.04
CA LEU A 7 -6.13 -8.50 1.28
C LEU A 7 -6.72 -9.40 2.39
N ASP A 8 -7.71 -10.21 2.06
CA ASP A 8 -8.32 -11.17 2.98
C ASP A 8 -7.30 -12.23 3.45
N LEU A 9 -6.46 -12.73 2.55
CA LEU A 9 -5.36 -13.64 2.91
C LEU A 9 -4.32 -12.96 3.81
N LEU A 10 -3.93 -11.71 3.51
CA LEU A 10 -3.00 -10.96 4.36
C LEU A 10 -3.59 -10.75 5.76
N ARG A 11 -4.87 -10.41 5.87
CA ARG A 11 -5.57 -10.26 7.15
C ARG A 11 -5.64 -11.57 7.92
N LEU A 12 -5.88 -12.69 7.23
CA LEU A 12 -5.83 -14.02 7.83
C LEU A 12 -4.44 -14.34 8.39
N PHE A 13 -3.38 -14.09 7.61
CA PHE A 13 -2.01 -14.33 8.06
C PHE A 13 -1.59 -13.45 9.24
N VAL A 14 -2.03 -12.18 9.26
CA VAL A 14 -1.83 -11.30 10.42
C VAL A 14 -2.56 -11.85 11.65
N LYS A 15 -3.82 -12.27 11.50
CA LYS A 15 -4.62 -12.84 12.60
C LYS A 15 -4.00 -14.11 13.21
N HIS A 16 -3.21 -14.84 12.44
CA HIS A 16 -2.50 -16.05 12.86
C HIS A 16 -1.01 -15.82 13.14
N ASP A 17 -0.58 -14.56 13.33
CA ASP A 17 0.80 -14.17 13.65
C ASP A 17 1.86 -14.62 12.62
N VAL A 18 1.44 -14.89 11.38
CA VAL A 18 2.33 -15.32 10.28
C VAL A 18 3.01 -14.12 9.62
N LEU A 19 2.35 -12.96 9.61
CA LEU A 19 2.85 -11.72 9.01
C LEU A 19 2.60 -10.52 9.93
N PRO A 20 3.43 -9.46 9.86
CA PRO A 20 3.18 -8.24 10.59
C PRO A 20 1.98 -7.47 10.01
N GLU A 21 1.26 -6.71 10.85
CA GLU A 21 0.16 -5.82 10.43
C GLU A 21 0.57 -4.83 9.33
N THR A 22 1.85 -4.48 9.28
CA THR A 22 2.43 -3.62 8.25
C THR A 22 2.27 -4.18 6.84
N ALA A 23 2.15 -5.51 6.67
CA ALA A 23 1.90 -6.14 5.39
C ALA A 23 0.51 -5.77 4.83
N VAL A 24 -0.52 -5.79 5.69
CA VAL A 24 -1.89 -5.38 5.32
C VAL A 24 -1.91 -3.90 4.98
N ARG A 25 -1.36 -3.06 5.87
CA ARG A 25 -1.30 -1.60 5.66
C ARG A 25 -0.63 -1.23 4.33
N ASN A 26 0.50 -1.86 4.02
CA ASN A 26 1.24 -1.56 2.80
C ASN A 26 0.44 -1.97 1.54
N GLU A 27 -0.31 -3.06 1.59
CA GLU A 27 -1.18 -3.46 0.49
C GLU A 27 -2.37 -2.50 0.32
N GLU A 28 -2.98 -2.06 1.42
CA GLU A 28 -4.06 -1.05 1.39
C GLU A 28 -3.58 0.27 0.77
N ILE A 29 -2.37 0.72 1.10
CA ILE A 29 -1.73 1.91 0.49
C ILE A 29 -1.60 1.73 -1.03
N ILE A 30 -1.17 0.54 -1.49
CA ILE A 30 -1.02 0.26 -2.94
C ILE A 30 -2.37 0.29 -3.66
N ILE A 31 -3.41 -0.29 -3.05
CA ILE A 31 -4.77 -0.31 -3.61
C ILE A 31 -5.33 1.11 -3.69
N LYS A 32 -5.31 1.85 -2.58
CA LYS A 32 -5.81 3.24 -2.54
C LYS A 32 -5.05 4.16 -3.48
N TYR A 33 -3.73 4.00 -3.61
CA TYR A 33 -2.95 4.78 -4.57
C TYR A 33 -3.46 4.56 -6.00
N LYS A 34 -3.73 3.31 -6.40
CA LYS A 34 -4.30 3.02 -7.72
C LYS A 34 -5.68 3.67 -7.89
N GLU A 35 -6.56 3.55 -6.90
CA GLU A 35 -7.89 4.16 -6.93
C GLU A 35 -7.85 5.69 -7.08
N LEU A 36 -6.95 6.36 -6.36
CA LEU A 36 -6.73 7.80 -6.49
C LEU A 36 -6.20 8.17 -7.89
N ARG A 37 -5.29 7.36 -8.45
CA ARG A 37 -4.78 7.57 -9.81
C ARG A 37 -5.85 7.35 -10.87
N ASP A 38 -6.69 6.34 -10.69
CA ASP A 38 -7.80 6.00 -11.59
C ASP A 38 -8.90 7.08 -11.53
N SER A 39 -9.07 7.75 -10.38
CA SER A 39 -9.96 8.91 -10.24
C SER A 39 -9.40 10.21 -10.83
N GLY A 40 -8.23 10.17 -11.47
CA GLY A 40 -7.60 11.33 -12.12
C GLY A 40 -6.69 12.17 -11.22
N MET A 41 -6.44 11.78 -9.96
CA MET A 41 -5.54 12.51 -9.07
C MET A 41 -4.08 12.41 -9.56
N THR A 42 -3.31 13.49 -9.43
CA THR A 42 -1.88 13.43 -9.79
C THR A 42 -1.14 12.52 -8.81
N GLY A 43 -0.03 11.91 -9.26
CA GLY A 43 0.76 11.04 -8.39
C GLY A 43 1.32 11.76 -7.17
N LYS A 44 1.65 13.05 -7.29
CA LYS A 44 2.15 13.86 -6.19
C LYS A 44 1.07 14.05 -5.13
N GLU A 45 -0.13 14.46 -5.55
CA GLU A 45 -1.27 14.64 -4.64
C GLU A 45 -1.69 13.33 -3.98
N ALA A 46 -1.74 12.23 -4.74
CA ALA A 46 -2.08 10.91 -4.20
C ALA A 46 -1.08 10.46 -3.12
N ARG A 47 0.22 10.68 -3.32
CA ARG A 47 1.25 10.37 -2.32
C ARG A 47 1.15 11.26 -1.08
N GLN A 48 0.85 12.55 -1.26
CA GLN A 48 0.64 13.48 -0.15
C GLN A 48 -0.58 13.04 0.70
N LYS A 49 -1.71 12.76 0.05
CA LYS A 49 -2.94 12.33 0.72
C LYS A 49 -2.73 11.03 1.51
N LEU A 50 -2.04 10.05 0.93
CA LEU A 50 -1.74 8.79 1.62
C LEU A 50 -0.76 8.98 2.78
N ALA A 51 0.21 9.89 2.67
CA ALA A 51 1.12 10.20 3.76
C ALA A 51 0.37 10.78 4.98
N GLU A 52 -0.58 11.67 4.73
CA GLU A 52 -1.45 12.25 5.76
C GLU A 52 -2.39 11.19 6.37
N GLU A 53 -3.08 10.41 5.53
CA GLU A 53 -4.06 9.40 5.97
C GLU A 53 -3.43 8.29 6.82
N TYR A 54 -2.22 7.85 6.47
CA TYR A 54 -1.51 6.78 7.16
C TYR A 54 -0.48 7.31 8.18
N PHE A 55 -0.51 8.60 8.50
CA PHE A 55 0.40 9.25 9.44
C PHE A 55 1.88 8.88 9.22
N THR A 56 2.34 9.00 7.98
CA THR A 56 3.70 8.62 7.58
C THR A 56 4.33 9.66 6.65
N SER A 57 5.60 9.47 6.30
CA SER A 57 6.28 10.38 5.37
C SER A 57 5.99 10.00 3.92
N ILE A 58 6.01 11.01 3.04
CA ILE A 58 5.92 10.80 1.58
C ILE A 58 7.00 9.81 1.09
N LYS A 59 8.23 9.90 1.64
CA LYS A 59 9.32 8.97 1.30
C LYS A 59 8.98 7.52 1.66
N ASN A 60 8.30 7.30 2.77
CA ASN A 60 7.85 5.96 3.15
C ASN A 60 6.74 5.46 2.21
N ILE A 61 5.81 6.33 1.80
CA ILE A 61 4.82 6.00 0.76
C ILE A 61 5.51 5.63 -0.56
N GLU A 62 6.50 6.40 -1.00
CA GLU A 62 7.29 6.09 -2.20
C GLU A 62 8.04 4.76 -2.07
N PHE A 63 8.61 4.46 -0.91
CA PHE A 63 9.24 3.17 -0.64
C PHE A 63 8.23 2.00 -0.71
N ILE A 64 7.03 2.16 -0.16
CA ILE A 64 5.97 1.14 -0.24
C ILE A 64 5.53 0.92 -1.71
N LEU A 65 5.37 2.00 -2.47
CA LEU A 65 4.91 1.94 -3.86
C LEU A 65 5.98 1.44 -4.84
N TYR A 66 7.26 1.76 -4.63
CA TYR A 66 8.33 1.57 -5.62
C TYR A 66 9.54 0.77 -5.11
N GLY A 67 9.70 0.61 -3.80
CA GLY A 67 10.91 0.10 -3.15
C GLY A 67 11.27 -1.34 -3.48
N LYS A 68 10.32 -2.15 -3.96
CA LYS A 68 10.59 -3.56 -4.35
C LYS A 68 11.41 -3.74 -5.63
N ARG A 69 11.63 -2.70 -6.45
CA ARG A 69 12.38 -2.84 -7.72
C ARG A 69 13.91 -2.97 -7.57
N LYS A 70 14.45 -3.01 -6.35
CA LYS A 70 15.91 -2.97 -6.11
C LYS A 70 16.60 -4.32 -5.91
N ASN A 71 15.87 -5.44 -5.85
CA ASN A 71 16.43 -6.78 -5.63
C ASN A 71 16.42 -7.71 -6.87
N ASP A 72 16.02 -7.22 -8.05
CA ASP A 72 16.08 -7.98 -9.31
C ASP A 72 17.39 -7.71 -10.09
N LYS A 73 18.53 -7.69 -9.41
CA LYS A 73 19.86 -7.62 -10.04
C LYS A 73 20.80 -8.68 -9.47
#